data_AF-A0A8J4UVP5-F1
#
_entry.id   AF-A0A8J4UVP5-F1
#
_cell.length_a   1.000
_cell.length_b   1.000
_cell.length_c   1.000
_cell.angle_alpha   90.00
_cell.angle_beta   90.00
_cell.angle_gamma   90.00
#
_symmetry.space_group_name_H-M   'P 1'
#
loop_
_entity.id
_entity.type
_entity.pdbx_description
1 polymer ?
#
loop_
_entity_poly.entity_id
_entity_poly.type
_entity_poly.pdbx_seq_one_letter_code
_entity_poly.pdbx_strand_id
1 'polypeptide(L)'
;MSSAVLPDNGYFDQGTYFLVTISPQTWAAVGVGLSIALSVLGSSWGIWVTGSSLFGAAVKEPRIRSKNIISIIFCEAVAIYGIIIAIILQGKIKPHMNVADIGGDYLAAYMMFGAGVCVGLCNVFSGLSVGIAGSGCALGDAQNPTLFVKMLIVEIFAGALGLYSVIVGILMVSNVTLDRNKIDESNGKDKQYLSALEIKKLKTHFCFVIQNLGNALKLRQRAISTAIVYFKRFYLKNSFVDCEPRLIAVTCLYLSSKVEECITQAKKCVTKMKELDHSFNYTMNDILECEFYVLEELDFCLIIYHPYKSLPLFLANSGLEADTIEVVWGIVNDSYKTDVCLMYAPYVVGLGCVYLASYLLKKDLKQWFSELNVDMKDIWEVSRELSDYYDFEKSFLSPASSHDSPEFIYNKLPIRNKK
;
A
#
# COMPACT_ATOMS: atom_id res chain seq x y z
N MET A 1 17.18 -4.41 -34.45
CA MET A 1 18.45 -3.92 -33.91
C MET A 1 18.50 -2.42 -34.12
N SER A 2 18.06 -1.65 -33.13
CA SER A 2 18.28 -0.20 -33.07
C SER A 2 18.97 0.05 -31.74
N SER A 3 20.27 0.26 -31.79
CA SER A 3 21.15 0.54 -30.67
C SER A 3 20.77 1.89 -30.05
N ALA A 4 20.11 1.86 -28.90
CA ALA A 4 20.07 3.01 -28.00
C ALA A 4 21.47 3.16 -27.40
N VAL A 5 22.17 4.20 -27.83
CA VAL A 5 23.46 4.64 -27.32
C VAL A 5 23.28 5.06 -25.86
N LEU A 6 23.97 4.38 -24.94
CA LEU A 6 24.09 4.77 -23.54
C LEU A 6 25.26 5.77 -23.39
N PRO A 7 25.16 6.76 -22.49
CA PRO A 7 26.30 7.56 -22.10
C PRO A 7 27.22 6.73 -21.19
N ASP A 8 28.49 6.66 -21.56
CA ASP A 8 29.56 6.07 -20.76
C ASP A 8 29.61 6.77 -19.38
N ASN A 9 29.66 5.96 -18.31
CA ASN A 9 29.85 6.31 -16.89
C ASN A 9 28.61 6.48 -15.98
N GLY A 10 27.64 5.57 -16.07
CA GLY A 10 26.62 5.39 -15.03
C GLY A 10 26.54 3.93 -14.54
N TYR A 11 26.77 3.69 -13.25
CA TYR A 11 26.71 2.37 -12.61
C TYR A 11 25.29 1.77 -12.66
N PHE A 12 24.93 1.13 -13.76
CA PHE A 12 23.93 0.07 -13.74
C PHE A 12 24.64 -1.25 -13.93
N ASP A 13 24.63 -2.06 -12.87
CA ASP A 13 25.08 -3.45 -12.93
C ASP A 13 24.39 -4.16 -14.10
N GLN A 14 25.06 -5.11 -14.76
CA GLN A 14 24.50 -5.82 -15.93
C GLN A 14 23.08 -6.38 -15.65
N GLY A 15 22.79 -6.71 -14.38
CA GLY A 15 21.47 -7.12 -13.92
C GLY A 15 20.37 -6.06 -14.13
N THR A 16 20.63 -4.79 -13.85
CA THR A 16 19.63 -3.73 -14.00
C THR A 16 19.33 -3.42 -15.46
N TYR A 17 20.33 -3.55 -16.33
CA TYR A 17 20.13 -3.44 -17.78
C TYR A 17 19.17 -4.53 -18.30
N PHE A 18 19.31 -5.76 -17.82
CA PHE A 18 18.41 -6.86 -18.20
C PHE A 18 16.97 -6.63 -17.73
N LEU A 19 16.78 -6.18 -16.48
CA LEU A 19 15.46 -5.96 -15.89
C LEU A 19 14.64 -4.90 -16.65
N VAL A 20 15.28 -3.80 -17.06
CA VAL A 20 14.61 -2.66 -17.72
C VAL A 20 14.35 -2.91 -19.21
N THR A 21 15.15 -3.77 -19.87
CA THR A 21 15.00 -4.07 -21.31
C THR A 21 13.79 -4.96 -21.61
N ILE A 22 13.33 -5.75 -20.64
CA ILE A 22 12.18 -6.64 -20.80
C ILE A 22 10.88 -5.84 -20.66
N SER A 23 9.93 -6.08 -21.57
CA SER A 23 8.65 -5.36 -21.55
C SER A 23 7.86 -5.65 -20.26
N PRO A 24 7.14 -4.66 -19.69
CA PRO A 24 6.30 -4.85 -18.50
C PRO A 24 5.27 -5.99 -18.66
N GLN A 25 4.76 -6.17 -19.88
CA GLN A 25 3.81 -7.22 -20.22
C GLN A 25 4.44 -8.61 -20.09
N THR A 26 5.70 -8.76 -20.48
CA THR A 26 6.44 -10.01 -20.34
C THR A 26 6.64 -10.36 -18.87
N TRP A 27 7.01 -9.39 -18.02
CA TRP A 27 7.14 -9.61 -16.57
C TRP A 27 5.85 -10.08 -15.92
N ALA A 28 4.73 -9.42 -16.26
CA ALA A 28 3.41 -9.83 -15.79
C ALA A 28 3.04 -11.26 -16.27
N ALA A 29 3.27 -11.57 -17.55
CA ALA A 29 2.97 -12.88 -18.12
C ALA A 29 3.82 -14.01 -17.51
N VAL A 30 5.09 -13.75 -17.24
CA VAL A 30 5.97 -14.69 -16.52
C VAL A 30 5.45 -14.92 -15.09
N GLY A 31 4.98 -13.87 -14.41
CA GLY A 31 4.33 -13.99 -13.10
C GLY A 31 3.10 -14.94 -13.12
N VAL A 32 2.22 -14.76 -14.10
CA VAL A 32 1.04 -15.62 -14.32
C VAL A 32 1.47 -17.08 -14.54
N GLY A 33 2.45 -17.29 -15.43
CA GLY A 33 2.95 -18.63 -15.75
C GLY A 33 3.59 -19.32 -14.54
N LEU A 34 4.39 -18.60 -13.75
CA LEU A 34 5.04 -19.13 -12.55
C LEU A 34 4.03 -19.50 -11.45
N SER A 35 2.95 -18.72 -11.28
CA SER A 35 1.88 -19.03 -10.33
C SER A 35 1.29 -20.41 -10.60
N ILE A 36 0.95 -20.71 -11.86
CA ILE A 36 0.38 -22.01 -12.25
C ILE A 36 1.44 -23.11 -12.15
N ALA A 37 2.59 -22.91 -12.77
CA ALA A 37 3.61 -23.95 -12.89
C ALA A 37 4.08 -24.44 -11.51
N LEU A 38 4.41 -23.53 -10.60
CA LEU A 38 4.86 -23.89 -9.26
C LEU A 38 3.74 -24.53 -8.43
N SER A 39 2.50 -24.04 -8.53
CA SER A 39 1.38 -24.64 -7.80
C SER A 39 1.07 -26.07 -8.27
N VAL A 40 1.13 -26.31 -9.58
CA VAL A 40 0.96 -27.66 -10.16
C VAL A 40 2.09 -28.59 -9.73
N LEU A 41 3.34 -28.11 -9.65
CA LEU A 41 4.46 -28.89 -9.13
C LEU A 41 4.25 -29.31 -7.67
N GLY A 42 3.80 -28.37 -6.82
CA GLY A 42 3.46 -28.65 -5.42
C GLY A 42 2.37 -29.71 -5.27
N SER A 43 1.28 -29.53 -6.01
CA SER A 43 0.16 -30.47 -6.02
C SER A 43 0.57 -31.86 -6.52
N SER A 44 1.34 -31.92 -7.61
CA SER A 44 1.82 -33.18 -8.19
C SER A 44 2.69 -33.95 -7.21
N TRP A 45 3.59 -33.26 -6.50
CA TRP A 45 4.41 -33.88 -5.47
C TRP A 45 3.56 -34.40 -4.30
N GLY A 46 2.59 -33.61 -3.83
CA GLY A 46 1.67 -34.03 -2.77
C GLY A 46 0.87 -35.28 -3.14
N ILE A 47 0.33 -35.32 -4.36
CA ILE A 47 -0.41 -36.47 -4.89
C ILE A 47 0.50 -37.70 -5.01
N TRP A 48 1.75 -37.54 -5.46
CA TRP A 48 2.71 -38.64 -5.55
C TRP A 48 3.00 -39.27 -4.18
N VAL A 49 3.27 -38.44 -3.17
CA VAL A 49 3.58 -38.90 -1.81
C VAL A 49 2.36 -39.55 -1.16
N THR A 50 1.21 -38.89 -1.13
CA THR A 50 -0.02 -39.44 -0.54
C THR A 50 -0.51 -40.67 -1.29
N GLY A 51 -0.49 -40.63 -2.63
CA GLY A 51 -0.97 -41.72 -3.48
C GLY A 51 -0.16 -43.00 -3.27
N SER A 52 1.17 -42.92 -3.23
CA SER A 52 2.02 -44.10 -3.04
C SER A 52 1.76 -44.79 -1.68
N SER A 53 1.63 -44.01 -0.60
CA SER A 53 1.30 -44.53 0.73
C SER A 53 -0.13 -45.08 0.80
N LEU A 54 -1.10 -44.41 0.18
CA LEU A 54 -2.48 -44.86 0.15
C LEU A 54 -2.62 -46.20 -0.56
N PHE A 55 -1.99 -46.38 -1.72
CA PHE A 55 -2.02 -47.65 -2.43
C PHE A 55 -1.34 -48.76 -1.61
N GLY A 56 -0.20 -48.48 -0.98
CA GLY A 56 0.47 -49.44 -0.11
C GLY A 56 -0.39 -49.86 1.09
N ALA A 57 -1.02 -48.90 1.75
CA ALA A 57 -1.90 -49.15 2.89
C ALA A 57 -3.20 -49.87 2.49
N ALA A 58 -3.75 -49.58 1.30
CA ALA A 58 -4.98 -50.18 0.80
C ALA A 58 -4.82 -51.68 0.47
N VAL A 59 -3.60 -52.15 0.14
CA VAL A 59 -3.33 -53.59 -0.02
C VAL A 59 -3.50 -54.33 1.30
N LYS A 60 -3.06 -53.72 2.41
CA LYS A 60 -3.19 -54.32 3.74
C LYS A 60 -4.62 -54.26 4.27
N GLU A 61 -5.30 -53.13 4.06
CA GLU A 61 -6.62 -52.86 4.63
C GLU A 61 -7.50 -52.11 3.61
N PRO A 62 -8.30 -52.81 2.78
CA PRO A 62 -8.96 -52.21 1.61
C PRO A 62 -10.08 -51.21 1.95
N ARG A 63 -10.61 -51.23 3.18
CA ARG A 63 -11.66 -50.29 3.62
C ARG A 63 -11.21 -48.83 3.65
N ILE A 64 -9.90 -48.57 3.71
CA ILE A 64 -9.35 -47.20 3.83
C ILE A 64 -9.37 -46.44 2.49
N ARG A 65 -9.48 -47.16 1.37
CA ARG A 65 -9.35 -46.60 0.00
C ARG A 65 -10.31 -45.43 -0.23
N SER A 66 -11.58 -45.59 0.12
CA SER A 66 -12.60 -44.59 -0.19
C SER A 66 -12.53 -43.36 0.72
N LYS A 67 -12.10 -43.53 1.97
CA LYS A 67 -12.02 -42.43 2.95
C LYS A 67 -10.80 -41.54 2.73
N ASN A 68 -9.66 -42.14 2.45
CA ASN A 68 -8.39 -41.42 2.31
C ASN A 68 -8.18 -40.80 0.92
N ILE A 69 -9.13 -40.94 -0.02
CA ILE A 69 -9.16 -40.14 -1.27
C ILE A 69 -9.29 -38.65 -0.97
N ILE A 70 -9.90 -38.28 0.16
CA ILE A 70 -10.02 -36.89 0.61
C ILE A 70 -8.65 -36.20 0.63
N SER A 71 -7.58 -36.91 1.02
CA SER A 71 -6.23 -36.36 1.06
C SER A 71 -5.66 -36.00 -0.32
N ILE A 72 -6.05 -36.74 -1.36
CA ILE A 72 -5.68 -36.42 -2.74
C ILE A 72 -6.39 -35.15 -3.21
N ILE A 73 -7.67 -34.99 -2.84
CA ILE A 73 -8.47 -33.81 -3.19
C ILE A 73 -7.86 -32.54 -2.56
N PHE A 74 -7.38 -32.61 -1.33
CA PHE A 74 -6.68 -31.48 -0.70
C PHE A 74 -5.37 -31.13 -1.40
N CYS A 75 -4.62 -32.12 -1.90
CA CYS A 75 -3.44 -31.85 -2.72
C CYS A 75 -3.81 -31.16 -4.05
N GLU A 76 -4.93 -31.54 -4.67
CA GLU A 76 -5.43 -30.93 -5.91
C GLU A 76 -5.88 -29.47 -5.71
N ALA A 77 -6.51 -29.16 -4.57
CA ALA A 77 -6.93 -27.80 -4.23
C ALA A 77 -5.78 -26.78 -4.30
N VAL A 78 -4.55 -27.19 -3.97
CA VAL A 78 -3.34 -26.35 -4.06
C VAL A 78 -3.05 -25.90 -5.50
N ALA A 79 -3.34 -26.73 -6.51
CA ALA A 79 -3.20 -26.32 -7.91
C ALA A 79 -4.26 -25.29 -8.31
N ILE A 80 -5.49 -25.46 -7.81
CA ILE A 80 -6.61 -24.53 -8.07
C ILE A 80 -6.28 -23.13 -7.55
N TYR A 81 -5.63 -23.03 -6.39
CA TYR A 81 -5.17 -21.75 -5.84
C TYR A 81 -4.24 -20.98 -6.79
N GLY A 82 -3.32 -21.68 -7.46
CA GLY A 82 -2.44 -21.10 -8.49
C GLY A 82 -3.20 -20.61 -9.72
N ILE A 83 -4.23 -21.35 -10.15
CA ILE A 83 -5.11 -20.98 -11.27
C ILE A 83 -5.95 -19.75 -10.95
N ILE A 84 -6.52 -19.66 -9.75
CA ILE A 84 -7.32 -18.50 -9.32
C ILE A 84 -6.49 -17.21 -9.42
N ILE A 85 -5.25 -17.23 -8.90
CA ILE A 85 -4.36 -16.07 -8.99
C ILE A 85 -3.99 -15.74 -10.44
N ALA A 86 -3.74 -16.74 -11.27
CA ALA A 86 -3.45 -16.53 -12.67
C ALA A 86 -4.59 -15.82 -13.42
N ILE A 87 -5.85 -16.21 -13.16
CA ILE A 87 -7.04 -15.57 -13.74
C ILE A 87 -7.14 -14.10 -13.27
N ILE A 88 -6.93 -13.85 -11.98
CA ILE A 88 -7.00 -12.50 -11.41
C ILE A 88 -5.93 -11.60 -12.01
N LEU A 89 -4.68 -12.08 -12.09
CA LEU A 89 -3.56 -11.36 -12.70
C LEU A 89 -3.82 -11.07 -14.17
N GLN A 90 -4.30 -12.05 -14.94
CA GLN A 90 -4.63 -11.87 -16.35
C GLN A 90 -5.69 -10.78 -16.56
N GLY A 91 -6.70 -10.71 -15.69
CA GLY A 91 -7.73 -9.66 -15.74
C GLY A 91 -7.22 -8.24 -15.46
N LYS A 92 -6.02 -8.09 -14.88
CA LYS A 92 -5.40 -6.79 -14.55
C LYS A 92 -4.39 -6.31 -15.60
N ILE A 93 -3.98 -7.17 -16.55
CA ILE A 93 -3.04 -6.80 -17.60
C ILE A 93 -3.75 -5.88 -18.61
N LYS A 94 -3.32 -4.62 -18.70
CA LYS A 94 -3.80 -3.68 -19.72
C LYS A 94 -3.20 -4.02 -21.09
N PRO A 95 -3.98 -3.97 -22.20
CA PRO A 95 -3.51 -4.34 -23.54
C PRO A 95 -2.49 -3.36 -24.15
N HIS A 96 -2.31 -2.16 -23.58
CA HIS A 96 -1.37 -1.14 -24.05
C HIS A 96 -0.56 -0.55 -22.87
N MET A 97 0.22 -1.38 -22.15
CA MET A 97 1.26 -0.84 -21.25
C MET A 97 2.37 -0.21 -22.10
N ASN A 98 2.61 1.09 -21.91
CA ASN A 98 3.56 1.85 -22.71
C ASN A 98 4.95 1.80 -22.07
N VAL A 99 5.96 1.43 -22.86
CA VAL A 99 7.38 1.39 -22.44
C VAL A 99 7.92 2.79 -22.07
N ALA A 100 7.20 3.85 -22.43
CA ALA A 100 7.58 5.24 -22.17
C ALA A 100 7.29 5.70 -20.72
N ASP A 101 6.40 5.04 -19.99
CA ASP A 101 6.05 5.42 -18.60
C ASP A 101 6.76 4.50 -17.60
N ILE A 102 8.02 4.82 -17.33
CA ILE A 102 8.99 3.97 -16.63
C ILE A 102 8.61 3.79 -15.14
N GLY A 103 7.81 4.69 -14.57
CA GLY A 103 7.50 4.72 -13.13
C GLY A 103 6.35 3.79 -12.71
N GLY A 104 5.20 3.89 -13.39
CA GLY A 104 3.95 3.23 -12.96
C GLY A 104 3.77 1.82 -13.51
N ASP A 105 3.92 1.66 -14.83
CA ASP A 105 3.61 0.41 -15.52
C ASP A 105 4.64 -0.70 -15.23
N TYR A 106 5.93 -0.34 -15.06
CA TYR A 106 6.97 -1.30 -14.65
C TYR A 106 6.80 -1.76 -13.20
N LEU A 107 6.43 -0.86 -12.29
CA LEU A 107 6.16 -1.20 -10.90
C LEU A 107 4.97 -2.15 -10.79
N ALA A 108 3.90 -1.90 -11.57
CA ALA A 108 2.76 -2.81 -11.69
C ALA A 108 3.21 -4.20 -12.16
N ALA A 109 4.05 -4.25 -13.20
CA ALA A 109 4.56 -5.49 -13.75
C ALA A 109 5.43 -6.29 -12.75
N TYR A 110 6.30 -5.62 -12.01
CA TYR A 110 7.10 -6.29 -10.97
C TYR A 110 6.25 -6.77 -9.79
N MET A 111 5.19 -6.05 -9.42
CA MET A 111 4.25 -6.52 -8.39
C MET A 111 3.49 -7.75 -8.86
N MET A 112 3.02 -7.78 -10.12
CA MET A 112 2.36 -8.96 -10.71
C MET A 112 3.30 -10.16 -10.78
N PHE A 113 4.56 -9.94 -11.15
CA PHE A 113 5.60 -10.96 -11.11
C PHE A 113 5.84 -11.49 -9.68
N GLY A 114 6.04 -10.59 -8.72
CA GLY A 114 6.26 -10.93 -7.31
C GLY A 114 5.09 -11.68 -6.69
N ALA A 115 3.86 -11.28 -6.99
CA ALA A 115 2.64 -11.96 -6.54
C ALA A 115 2.59 -13.41 -7.07
N GLY A 116 2.86 -13.61 -8.36
CA GLY A 116 2.88 -14.95 -8.96
C GLY A 116 3.95 -15.86 -8.38
N VAL A 117 5.16 -15.34 -8.16
CA VAL A 117 6.26 -16.09 -7.53
C VAL A 117 5.94 -16.44 -6.07
N CYS A 118 5.41 -15.48 -5.30
CA CYS A 118 5.06 -15.68 -3.89
C CYS A 118 4.01 -16.79 -3.72
N VAL A 119 2.89 -16.68 -4.45
CA VAL A 119 1.80 -17.68 -4.43
C VAL A 119 2.34 -19.04 -4.88
N GLY A 120 3.05 -19.08 -6.00
CA GLY A 120 3.58 -20.31 -6.56
C GLY A 120 4.50 -21.05 -5.59
N LEU A 121 5.46 -20.36 -4.97
CA LEU A 121 6.38 -20.97 -4.01
C LEU A 121 5.67 -21.44 -2.74
N CYS A 122 4.76 -20.64 -2.19
CA CYS A 122 3.97 -21.05 -1.03
C CYS A 122 3.12 -22.30 -1.32
N ASN A 123 2.54 -22.39 -2.52
CA ASN A 123 1.78 -23.56 -2.95
C ASN A 123 2.66 -24.80 -3.15
N VAL A 124 3.93 -24.65 -3.56
CA VAL A 124 4.88 -25.79 -3.56
C VAL A 124 5.03 -26.37 -2.15
N PHE A 125 5.29 -25.53 -1.16
CA PHE A 125 5.48 -25.97 0.22
C PHE A 125 4.19 -26.48 0.86
N SER A 126 3.03 -25.87 0.55
CA SER A 126 1.73 -26.36 1.02
C SER A 126 1.38 -27.71 0.41
N GLY A 127 1.60 -27.91 -0.90
CA GLY A 127 1.38 -29.21 -1.54
C GLY A 127 2.26 -30.32 -0.97
N LEU A 128 3.53 -30.01 -0.70
CA LEU A 128 4.44 -30.95 -0.03
C LEU A 128 3.99 -31.31 1.39
N SER A 129 3.58 -30.31 2.19
CA SER A 129 3.17 -30.54 3.58
C SER A 129 1.85 -31.31 3.67
N VAL A 130 0.86 -30.99 2.82
CA VAL A 130 -0.38 -31.74 2.69
C VAL A 130 -0.08 -33.18 2.26
N GLY A 131 0.83 -33.39 1.30
CA GLY A 131 1.24 -34.73 0.87
C GLY A 131 1.83 -35.60 1.99
N ILE A 132 2.71 -35.02 2.81
CA ILE A 132 3.31 -35.73 3.95
C ILE A 132 2.25 -36.03 5.02
N ALA A 133 1.37 -35.08 5.33
CA ALA A 133 0.27 -35.26 6.27
C ALA A 133 -0.73 -36.33 5.79
N GLY A 134 -1.10 -36.30 4.51
CA GLY A 134 -2.00 -37.27 3.87
C GLY A 134 -1.42 -38.68 3.84
N SER A 135 -0.12 -38.82 3.56
CA SER A 135 0.62 -40.08 3.71
C SER A 135 0.55 -40.63 5.14
N GLY A 136 0.77 -39.77 6.13
CA GLY A 136 0.63 -40.13 7.55
C GLY A 136 -0.81 -40.50 7.93
N CYS A 137 -1.81 -39.83 7.35
CA CYS A 137 -3.23 -40.13 7.54
C CYS A 137 -3.56 -41.54 7.00
N ALA A 138 -3.11 -41.87 5.79
CA ALA A 138 -3.37 -43.17 5.17
C ALA A 138 -2.74 -44.33 5.97
N LEU A 139 -1.50 -44.16 6.41
CA LEU A 139 -0.79 -45.17 7.21
C LEU A 139 -1.36 -45.29 8.63
N GLY A 140 -1.73 -44.16 9.25
CA GLY A 140 -2.31 -44.11 10.59
C GLY A 140 -3.71 -44.74 10.65
N ASP A 141 -4.56 -44.46 9.67
CA ASP A 141 -5.90 -45.05 9.53
C ASP A 141 -5.83 -46.57 9.31
N ALA A 142 -4.84 -47.04 8.53
CA ALA A 142 -4.60 -48.47 8.35
C ALA A 142 -4.18 -49.19 9.64
N GLN A 143 -3.55 -48.49 10.59
CA GLN A 143 -3.23 -49.05 11.91
C GLN A 143 -4.42 -48.96 12.87
N ASN A 144 -5.03 -47.77 12.98
CA ASN A 144 -6.12 -47.50 13.90
C ASN A 144 -7.14 -46.54 13.27
N PRO A 145 -8.39 -46.98 13.02
CA PRO A 145 -9.39 -46.15 12.33
C PRO A 145 -9.88 -44.95 13.15
N THR A 146 -9.61 -44.92 14.46
CA THR A 146 -9.95 -43.79 15.34
C THR A 146 -9.02 -42.58 15.15
N LEU A 147 -7.86 -42.77 14.52
CA LEU A 147 -6.88 -41.70 14.26
C LEU A 147 -7.21 -40.87 13.02
N PHE A 148 -8.05 -41.37 12.11
CA PHE A 148 -8.37 -40.72 10.84
C PHE A 148 -8.76 -39.25 11.00
N VAL A 149 -9.75 -38.95 11.85
CA VAL A 149 -10.24 -37.58 12.05
C VAL A 149 -9.16 -36.67 12.65
N LYS A 150 -8.31 -37.18 13.54
CA LYS A 150 -7.24 -36.40 14.16
C LYS A 150 -6.15 -36.02 13.14
N MET A 151 -5.80 -36.95 12.25
CA MET A 151 -4.83 -36.70 11.18
C MET A 151 -5.40 -35.80 10.10
N LEU A 152 -6.69 -35.94 9.78
CA LEU A 152 -7.38 -35.08 8.81
C LEU A 152 -7.35 -33.59 9.22
N ILE A 153 -7.46 -33.29 10.52
CA ILE A 153 -7.35 -31.91 11.01
C ILE A 153 -5.97 -31.32 10.71
N VAL A 154 -4.89 -32.09 10.91
CA VAL A 154 -3.52 -31.66 10.61
C VAL A 154 -3.36 -31.38 9.11
N GLU A 155 -3.97 -32.21 8.26
CA GLU A 155 -3.97 -32.05 6.82
C GLU A 155 -4.68 -30.75 6.37
N ILE A 156 -5.83 -30.42 6.98
CA ILE A 156 -6.54 -29.17 6.69
C ILE A 156 -5.68 -27.94 7.02
N PHE A 157 -4.97 -27.96 8.15
CA PHE A 157 -4.05 -26.87 8.51
C PHE A 157 -2.86 -26.75 7.56
N ALA A 158 -2.33 -27.86 7.06
CA ALA A 158 -1.28 -27.85 6.04
C ALA A 158 -1.78 -27.23 4.72
N GLY A 159 -3.03 -27.51 4.33
CA GLY A 159 -3.69 -26.93 3.15
C GLY A 159 -4.03 -25.44 3.30
N ALA A 160 -4.30 -24.97 4.52
CA ALA A 160 -4.59 -23.56 4.80
C ALA A 160 -3.42 -22.62 4.44
N LEU A 161 -2.17 -23.11 4.49
CA LEU A 161 -0.99 -22.34 4.08
C LEU A 161 -1.07 -21.87 2.62
N GLY A 162 -1.62 -22.71 1.72
CA GLY A 162 -1.85 -22.34 0.33
C GLY A 162 -2.88 -21.23 0.18
N LEU A 163 -3.97 -21.25 0.96
CA LEU A 163 -5.00 -20.21 0.97
C LEU A 163 -4.44 -18.84 1.42
N TYR A 164 -3.60 -18.81 2.47
CA TYR A 164 -2.97 -17.57 2.91
C TYR A 164 -2.12 -16.93 1.81
N SER A 165 -1.45 -17.75 0.99
CA SER A 165 -0.66 -17.24 -0.13
C SER A 165 -1.54 -16.54 -1.18
N VAL A 166 -2.71 -17.10 -1.50
CA VAL A 166 -3.67 -16.49 -2.44
C VAL A 166 -4.14 -15.13 -1.92
N ILE A 167 -4.47 -15.04 -0.63
CA ILE A 167 -4.90 -13.77 -0.01
C ILE A 167 -3.79 -12.71 -0.14
N VAL A 168 -2.55 -13.07 0.20
CA VAL A 168 -1.40 -12.16 0.07
C VAL A 168 -1.17 -11.76 -1.40
N GLY A 169 -1.26 -12.71 -2.33
CA GLY A 169 -1.12 -12.43 -3.76
C GLY A 169 -2.17 -11.45 -4.29
N ILE A 170 -3.43 -11.57 -3.84
CA ILE A 170 -4.50 -10.62 -4.19
C ILE A 170 -4.19 -9.22 -3.63
N LEU A 171 -3.76 -9.12 -2.38
CA LEU A 171 -3.42 -7.84 -1.74
C LEU A 171 -2.27 -7.12 -2.44
N MET A 172 -1.24 -7.84 -2.91
CA MET A 172 -0.12 -7.25 -3.63
C MET A 172 -0.55 -6.59 -4.95
N VAL A 173 -1.54 -7.15 -5.63
CA VAL A 173 -2.00 -6.69 -6.96
C VAL A 173 -3.06 -5.58 -6.84
N SER A 174 -3.74 -5.46 -5.71
CA SER A 174 -4.76 -4.43 -5.48
C SER A 174 -4.19 -3.00 -5.50
N ASN A 175 -2.89 -2.83 -5.20
CA ASN A 175 -2.30 -1.54 -4.81
C ASN A 175 -1.50 -0.80 -5.90
N VAL A 176 -1.74 -1.11 -7.18
CA VAL A 176 -1.06 -0.39 -8.28
C VAL A 176 -1.70 0.98 -8.50
N THR A 177 -1.06 1.98 -7.87
CA THR A 177 -1.06 3.44 -8.13
C THR A 177 -2.33 4.07 -8.71
N LEU A 178 -2.95 4.94 -7.91
CA LEU A 178 -4.10 5.76 -8.28
C LEU A 178 -3.68 6.83 -9.29
N ASP A 179 -4.22 6.72 -10.50
CA ASP A 179 -4.09 7.72 -11.57
C ASP A 179 -4.86 9.02 -11.21
N ARG A 180 -4.36 10.19 -11.62
CA ARG A 180 -4.91 11.51 -11.23
C ARG A 180 -6.42 11.63 -11.48
N ASN A 181 -6.88 11.12 -12.61
CA ASN A 181 -8.29 11.17 -12.99
C ASN A 181 -9.21 10.40 -12.02
N LYS A 182 -8.69 9.36 -11.34
CA LYS A 182 -9.47 8.59 -10.35
C LYS A 182 -9.62 9.31 -9.01
N ILE A 183 -8.68 10.20 -8.65
CA ILE A 183 -8.76 11.01 -7.42
C ILE A 183 -9.89 12.04 -7.54
N ASP A 184 -10.12 12.58 -8.73
CA ASP A 184 -11.19 13.54 -8.97
C ASP A 184 -12.56 12.87 -9.16
N GLU A 185 -12.61 11.64 -9.68
CA GLU A 185 -13.87 10.87 -9.84
C GLU A 185 -14.39 10.27 -8.54
N SER A 186 -13.52 9.96 -7.56
CA SER A 186 -13.93 9.25 -6.35
C SER A 186 -14.84 10.05 -5.41
N ASN A 187 -14.81 11.38 -5.50
CA ASN A 187 -15.58 12.28 -4.63
C ASN A 187 -17.02 12.55 -5.11
N GLY A 188 -17.62 11.66 -5.91
CA GLY A 188 -18.95 11.88 -6.51
C GLY A 188 -20.07 12.19 -5.50
N LYS A 189 -20.04 11.58 -4.31
CA LYS A 189 -21.01 11.85 -3.23
C LYS A 189 -20.78 13.21 -2.56
N ASP A 190 -19.53 13.57 -2.29
CA ASP A 190 -19.18 14.84 -1.64
C ASP A 190 -19.46 16.05 -2.53
N LYS A 191 -19.29 15.89 -3.85
CA LYS A 191 -19.62 16.89 -4.87
C LYS A 191 -21.11 17.29 -4.89
N GLN A 192 -22.00 16.49 -4.29
CA GLN A 192 -23.43 16.83 -4.19
C GLN A 192 -23.70 17.91 -3.12
N TYR A 193 -22.83 18.02 -2.12
CA TYR A 193 -23.02 18.90 -0.97
C TYR A 193 -21.99 20.04 -0.90
N LEU A 194 -20.78 19.81 -1.41
CA LEU A 194 -19.67 20.75 -1.37
C LEU A 194 -19.09 21.01 -2.77
N SER A 195 -18.67 22.25 -2.99
CA SER A 195 -17.87 22.62 -4.17
C SER A 195 -16.46 22.03 -4.08
N ALA A 196 -15.81 21.80 -5.23
CA ALA A 196 -14.43 21.29 -5.30
C ALA A 196 -13.44 22.14 -4.48
N LEU A 197 -13.65 23.46 -4.43
CA LEU A 197 -12.83 24.38 -3.61
C LEU A 197 -13.06 24.18 -2.10
N GLU A 198 -14.31 23.93 -1.69
CA GLU A 198 -14.66 23.68 -0.30
C GLU A 198 -14.11 22.34 0.19
N ILE A 199 -14.14 21.31 -0.67
CA ILE A 199 -13.51 20.01 -0.40
C ILE A 199 -11.99 20.18 -0.24
N LYS A 200 -11.34 20.97 -1.11
CA LYS A 200 -9.91 21.28 -0.99
C LYS A 200 -9.60 21.98 0.34
N LYS A 201 -10.38 23.02 0.70
CA LYS A 201 -10.28 23.71 2.01
C LYS A 201 -10.45 22.73 3.20
N LEU A 202 -11.43 21.83 3.13
CA LEU A 202 -11.71 20.84 4.18
C LEU A 202 -10.55 19.85 4.37
N LYS A 203 -10.03 19.29 3.26
CA LYS A 203 -8.87 18.39 3.27
C LYS A 203 -7.65 19.07 3.89
N THR A 204 -7.36 20.31 3.49
CA THR A 204 -6.24 21.09 4.05
C THR A 204 -6.42 21.37 5.55
N HIS A 205 -7.64 21.71 5.98
CA HIS A 205 -7.95 21.95 7.39
C HIS A 205 -7.68 20.70 8.26
N PHE A 206 -8.13 19.52 7.86
CA PHE A 206 -7.88 18.30 8.63
C PHE A 206 -6.41 17.87 8.65
N CYS A 207 -5.64 18.15 7.59
CA CYS A 207 -4.19 17.96 7.63
C CYS A 207 -3.54 18.83 8.72
N PHE A 208 -4.00 20.08 8.88
CA PHE A 208 -3.54 20.97 9.94
C PHE A 208 -3.95 20.48 11.34
N VAL A 209 -5.19 19.97 11.50
CA VAL A 209 -5.65 19.36 12.76
C VAL A 209 -4.78 18.16 13.15
N ILE A 210 -4.47 17.26 12.21
CA ILE A 210 -3.60 16.10 12.46
C ILE A 210 -2.20 16.54 12.88
N GLN A 211 -1.63 17.55 12.20
CA GLN A 211 -0.32 18.10 12.53
C GLN A 211 -0.29 18.70 13.94
N ASN A 212 -1.29 19.49 14.31
CA ASN A 212 -1.40 20.09 15.65
C ASN A 212 -1.59 19.02 16.73
N LEU A 213 -2.42 18.02 16.48
CA LEU A 213 -2.63 16.91 17.41
C LEU A 213 -1.35 16.07 17.59
N GLY A 214 -0.62 15.83 16.51
CA GLY A 214 0.68 15.15 16.53
C GLY A 214 1.72 15.88 17.37
N ASN A 215 1.84 17.20 17.17
CA ASN A 215 2.71 18.07 17.95
C ASN A 215 2.30 18.08 19.44
N ALA A 216 1.00 18.17 19.71
CA ALA A 216 0.43 18.16 21.05
C ALA A 216 0.66 16.83 21.79
N LEU A 217 0.73 15.70 21.07
CA LEU A 217 1.07 14.38 21.59
C LEU A 217 2.59 14.13 21.65
N LYS A 218 3.41 15.06 21.17
CA LYS A 218 4.88 14.97 21.04
C LYS A 218 5.34 13.79 20.17
N LEU A 219 4.61 13.53 19.08
CA LEU A 219 4.99 12.51 18.10
C LEU A 219 6.12 13.01 17.19
N ARG A 220 6.92 12.07 16.65
CA ARG A 220 7.93 12.40 15.63
C ARG A 220 7.24 12.81 14.33
N GLN A 221 7.83 13.76 13.59
CA GLN A 221 7.27 14.27 12.33
C GLN A 221 6.98 13.16 11.31
N ARG A 222 7.80 12.10 11.28
CA ARG A 222 7.58 10.94 10.42
C ARG A 222 6.22 10.27 10.69
N ALA A 223 5.89 9.99 11.95
CA ALA A 223 4.61 9.40 12.34
C ALA A 223 3.43 10.32 11.98
N ILE A 224 3.57 11.63 12.19
CA ILE A 224 2.54 12.62 11.82
C ILE A 224 2.31 12.60 10.30
N SER A 225 3.39 12.54 9.52
CA SER A 225 3.32 12.48 8.06
C SER A 225 2.66 11.20 7.57
N THR A 226 2.95 10.05 8.20
CA THR A 226 2.27 8.77 7.94
C THR A 226 0.76 8.89 8.22
N ALA A 227 0.37 9.52 9.33
CA ALA A 227 -1.04 9.75 9.67
C ALA A 227 -1.77 10.60 8.63
N ILE A 228 -1.13 11.65 8.11
CA ILE A 228 -1.71 12.51 7.06
C ILE A 228 -1.91 11.69 5.77
N VAL A 229 -0.94 10.84 5.40
CA VAL A 229 -1.08 9.97 4.22
C VAL A 229 -2.20 8.95 4.39
N TYR A 230 -2.35 8.34 5.58
CA TYR A 230 -3.49 7.46 5.88
C TYR A 230 -4.83 8.18 5.74
N PHE A 231 -4.95 9.36 6.35
CA PHE A 231 -6.17 10.16 6.27
C PHE A 231 -6.52 10.48 4.81
N LYS A 232 -5.53 10.91 4.02
CA LYS A 232 -5.72 11.20 2.60
C LYS A 232 -6.15 9.96 1.83
N ARG A 233 -5.46 8.82 2.00
CA ARG A 233 -5.80 7.55 1.32
C ARG A 233 -7.20 7.06 1.68
N PHE A 234 -7.61 7.20 2.93
CA PHE A 234 -8.95 6.82 3.39
C PHE A 234 -10.04 7.61 2.65
N TYR A 235 -9.89 8.93 2.56
CA TYR A 235 -10.82 9.82 1.85
C TYR A 235 -10.63 9.85 0.32
N LEU A 236 -9.82 8.96 -0.25
CA LEU A 236 -9.85 8.67 -1.68
C LEU A 236 -10.94 7.66 -2.03
N LYS A 237 -11.24 6.73 -1.11
CA LYS A 237 -12.27 5.68 -1.32
C LYS A 237 -13.59 6.05 -0.64
N ASN A 238 -13.52 6.78 0.48
CA ASN A 238 -14.66 7.09 1.33
C ASN A 238 -15.04 8.57 1.26
N SER A 239 -16.34 8.84 1.44
CA SER A 239 -16.90 10.19 1.45
C SER A 239 -16.82 10.81 2.85
N PHE A 240 -16.68 12.13 2.91
CA PHE A 240 -16.74 12.89 4.17
C PHE A 240 -18.11 12.77 4.87
N VAL A 241 -19.17 12.45 4.13
CA VAL A 241 -20.52 12.28 4.66
C VAL A 241 -20.68 10.98 5.45
N ASP A 242 -20.04 9.91 5.00
CA ASP A 242 -20.22 8.56 5.54
C ASP A 242 -19.37 8.34 6.81
N CYS A 243 -18.20 8.98 6.90
CA CYS A 243 -17.27 8.80 8.02
C CYS A 243 -16.82 10.15 8.61
N GLU A 244 -17.01 10.32 9.92
CA GLU A 244 -16.65 11.58 10.59
C GLU A 244 -15.12 11.81 10.57
N PRO A 245 -14.63 12.89 9.94
CA PRO A 245 -13.19 13.13 9.76
C PRO A 245 -12.42 13.40 11.04
N ARG A 246 -13.09 13.87 12.11
CA ARG A 246 -12.43 14.05 13.41
C ARG A 246 -12.06 12.72 14.04
N LEU A 247 -12.96 11.74 13.99
CA LEU A 247 -12.68 10.39 14.49
C LEU A 247 -11.58 9.74 13.65
N ILE A 248 -11.70 9.79 12.31
CA ILE A 248 -10.70 9.23 11.40
C ILE A 248 -9.32 9.88 11.60
N ALA A 249 -9.24 11.20 11.75
CA ALA A 249 -7.97 11.90 11.99
C ALA A 249 -7.24 11.40 13.25
N VAL A 250 -7.97 11.23 14.37
CA VAL A 250 -7.41 10.70 15.62
C VAL A 250 -7.01 9.24 15.46
N THR A 251 -7.83 8.42 14.81
CA THR A 251 -7.56 7.01 14.55
C THR A 251 -6.33 6.81 13.65
N CYS A 252 -6.19 7.59 12.57
CA CYS A 252 -5.01 7.56 11.70
C CYS A 252 -3.74 7.91 12.47
N LEU A 253 -3.80 8.91 13.37
CA LEU A 253 -2.66 9.28 14.20
C LEU A 253 -2.31 8.18 15.21
N TYR A 254 -3.31 7.57 15.85
CA TYR A 254 -3.13 6.43 16.76
C TYR A 254 -2.55 5.19 16.05
N LEU A 255 -3.00 4.90 14.82
CA LEU A 255 -2.50 3.79 14.02
C LEU A 255 -1.06 4.04 13.57
N SER A 256 -0.77 5.25 13.04
CA SER A 256 0.59 5.63 12.60
C SER A 256 1.61 5.56 13.73
N SER A 257 1.22 5.91 14.96
CA SER A 257 2.12 5.89 16.11
C SER A 257 2.52 4.47 16.51
N LYS A 258 1.65 3.47 16.27
CA LYS A 258 1.98 2.05 16.42
C LYS A 258 2.93 1.56 15.33
N VAL A 259 2.66 1.92 14.07
CA VAL A 259 3.46 1.48 12.91
C VAL A 259 4.88 2.05 12.92
N GLU A 260 5.03 3.32 13.30
CA GLU A 260 6.33 4.02 13.37
C GLU A 260 7.02 3.88 14.75
N GLU A 261 6.61 2.88 15.55
CA GLU A 261 7.18 2.53 16.86
C GLU A 261 7.25 3.70 17.86
N CYS A 262 6.33 4.66 17.74
CA CYS A 262 6.15 5.80 18.63
C CYS A 262 4.86 5.66 19.45
N ILE A 263 4.68 4.49 20.09
CA ILE A 263 3.40 4.03 20.61
C ILE A 263 2.77 5.04 21.59
N THR A 264 1.55 5.48 21.27
CA THR A 264 0.72 6.31 22.14
C THR A 264 -0.51 5.55 22.61
N GLN A 265 -0.99 5.84 23.82
CA GLN A 265 -2.25 5.26 24.32
C GLN A 265 -3.46 5.96 23.69
N ALA A 266 -4.46 5.21 23.24
CA ALA A 266 -5.69 5.74 22.64
C ALA A 266 -6.41 6.73 23.58
N LYS A 267 -6.45 6.46 24.89
CA LYS A 267 -7.00 7.37 25.90
C LYS A 267 -6.33 8.75 25.88
N LYS A 268 -5.00 8.80 25.70
CA LYS A 268 -4.23 10.05 25.62
C LYS A 268 -4.58 10.83 24.36
N CYS A 269 -4.77 10.15 23.23
CA CYS A 269 -5.22 10.75 21.97
C CYS A 269 -6.60 11.41 22.12
N VAL A 270 -7.56 10.73 22.76
CA VAL A 270 -8.90 11.28 23.05
C VAL A 270 -8.82 12.52 23.93
N THR A 271 -8.08 12.47 25.04
CA THR A 271 -7.96 13.61 25.95
C THR A 271 -7.37 14.82 25.22
N LYS A 272 -6.32 14.62 24.42
CA LYS A 272 -5.68 15.73 23.72
C LYS A 272 -6.54 16.30 22.60
N MET A 273 -7.34 15.46 21.93
CA MET A 273 -8.33 15.93 20.95
C MET A 273 -9.44 16.74 21.62
N LYS A 274 -9.94 16.32 22.80
CA LYS A 274 -10.97 17.07 23.55
C LYS A 274 -10.49 18.43 24.08
N GLU A 275 -9.19 18.56 24.33
CA GLU A 275 -8.57 19.85 24.66
C GLU A 275 -8.50 20.80 23.46
N LEU A 276 -8.28 20.26 22.26
CA LEU A 276 -8.21 21.03 21.00
C LEU A 276 -9.61 21.36 20.46
N ASP A 277 -10.55 20.42 20.56
CA ASP A 277 -11.92 20.54 20.10
C ASP A 277 -12.89 19.97 21.14
N HIS A 278 -13.55 20.86 21.87
CA HIS A 278 -14.54 20.49 22.90
C HIS A 278 -15.78 19.80 22.35
N SER A 279 -16.03 19.88 21.03
CA SER A 279 -17.15 19.19 20.40
C SER A 279 -16.87 17.73 20.05
N PHE A 280 -15.65 17.24 20.32
CA PHE A 280 -15.26 15.85 20.15
C PHE A 280 -15.86 14.94 21.24
N ASN A 281 -16.90 14.19 20.89
CA ASN A 281 -17.66 13.37 21.84
C ASN A 281 -17.27 11.88 21.84
N TYR A 282 -16.28 11.47 21.06
CA TYR A 282 -15.89 10.06 20.95
C TYR A 282 -15.07 9.56 22.14
N THR A 283 -15.16 8.25 22.35
CA THR A 283 -14.49 7.50 23.40
C THR A 283 -13.31 6.70 22.85
N MET A 284 -12.56 6.05 23.75
CA MET A 284 -11.47 5.16 23.35
C MET A 284 -11.97 3.95 22.55
N ASN A 285 -13.14 3.42 22.88
CA ASN A 285 -13.69 2.24 22.21
C ASN A 285 -14.00 2.54 20.73
N ASP A 286 -14.54 3.75 20.47
CA ASP A 286 -14.85 4.19 19.10
C ASP A 286 -13.58 4.29 18.25
N ILE A 287 -12.45 4.70 18.83
CA ILE A 287 -11.15 4.71 18.13
C ILE A 287 -10.68 3.29 17.82
N LEU A 288 -10.84 2.35 18.77
CA LEU A 288 -10.41 0.96 18.57
C LEU A 288 -11.26 0.23 17.53
N GLU A 289 -12.57 0.51 17.48
CA GLU A 289 -13.45 -0.02 16.44
C GLU A 289 -13.13 0.62 15.08
N CYS A 290 -12.98 1.94 15.07
CA CYS A 290 -12.61 2.69 13.87
C CYS A 290 -11.24 2.29 13.31
N GLU A 291 -10.31 1.84 14.16
CA GLU A 291 -9.00 1.34 13.73
C GLU A 291 -9.12 0.19 12.73
N PHE A 292 -10.00 -0.79 13.01
CA PHE A 292 -10.22 -1.91 12.10
C PHE A 292 -10.73 -1.43 10.74
N TYR A 293 -11.64 -0.45 10.75
CA TYR A 293 -12.18 0.13 9.52
C TYR A 293 -11.10 0.86 8.71
N VAL A 294 -10.26 1.67 9.37
CA VAL A 294 -9.15 2.35 8.70
C VAL A 294 -8.13 1.34 8.14
N LEU A 295 -7.87 0.24 8.85
CA LEU A 295 -6.97 -0.82 8.37
C LEU A 295 -7.49 -1.51 7.11
N GLU A 296 -8.77 -1.83 7.09
CA GLU A 296 -9.45 -2.45 5.95
C GLU A 296 -9.43 -1.53 4.72
N GLU A 297 -9.81 -0.25 4.89
CA GLU A 297 -9.84 0.72 3.79
C GLU A 297 -8.45 1.04 3.21
N LEU A 298 -7.41 0.96 4.05
CA LEU A 298 -6.01 1.10 3.64
C LEU A 298 -5.42 -0.18 3.02
N ASP A 299 -6.21 -1.25 2.85
CA ASP A 299 -5.76 -2.57 2.38
C ASP A 299 -4.54 -3.10 3.17
N PHE A 300 -4.46 -2.79 4.47
CA PHE A 300 -3.33 -3.10 5.35
C PHE A 300 -1.95 -2.57 4.86
N CYS A 301 -1.94 -1.59 3.95
CA CYS A 301 -0.72 -0.95 3.44
C CYS A 301 -0.21 0.13 4.40
N LEU A 302 0.43 -0.32 5.48
CA LEU A 302 0.89 0.52 6.58
C LEU A 302 2.28 1.13 6.36
N ILE A 303 3.13 0.53 5.56
CA ILE A 303 4.48 1.05 5.34
C ILE A 303 4.41 2.21 4.34
N ILE A 304 4.63 3.43 4.83
CA ILE A 304 4.70 4.63 4.00
C ILE A 304 6.16 5.09 3.90
N TYR A 305 6.61 5.30 2.66
CA TYR A 305 7.93 5.86 2.38
C TYR A 305 7.83 7.39 2.34
N HIS A 306 8.75 8.06 3.03
CA HIS A 306 8.76 9.52 3.17
C HIS A 306 10.06 10.12 2.60
N PRO A 307 10.03 11.34 2.00
CA PRO A 307 11.21 12.05 1.50
C PRO A 307 12.31 12.29 2.55
N TYR A 308 11.97 12.34 3.85
CA TYR A 308 12.89 12.72 4.93
C TYR A 308 14.22 11.97 4.94
N LYS A 309 14.21 10.67 4.60
CA LYS A 309 15.41 9.84 4.59
C LYS A 309 16.40 10.23 3.49
N SER A 310 15.89 10.70 2.34
CA SER A 310 16.69 11.00 1.15
C SER A 310 17.19 12.45 1.11
N LEU A 311 16.53 13.36 1.84
CA LEU A 311 16.86 14.79 1.82
C LEU A 311 18.31 15.13 2.20
N PRO A 312 18.91 14.57 3.27
CA PRO A 312 20.28 14.92 3.64
C PRO A 312 21.29 14.57 2.55
N LEU A 313 21.06 13.47 1.83
CA LEU A 313 21.90 13.05 0.70
C LEU A 313 21.77 14.01 -0.48
N PHE A 314 20.55 14.45 -0.81
CA PHE A 314 20.33 15.44 -1.87
C PHE A 314 20.94 16.80 -1.54
N LEU A 315 20.87 17.23 -0.28
CA LEU A 315 21.42 18.51 0.17
C LEU A 315 22.95 18.49 0.21
N ALA A 316 23.56 17.39 0.65
CA ALA A 316 25.01 17.22 0.60
C ALA A 316 25.53 17.23 -0.84
N ASN A 317 24.83 16.57 -1.77
CA ASN A 317 25.26 16.46 -3.17
C ASN A 317 25.02 17.73 -3.98
N SER A 318 24.03 18.56 -3.61
CA SER A 318 23.71 19.81 -4.31
C SER A 318 24.60 20.99 -3.91
N GLY A 319 25.44 20.83 -2.89
CA GLY A 319 26.33 21.90 -2.40
C GLY A 319 25.59 23.02 -1.65
N LEU A 320 24.37 22.77 -1.17
CA LEU A 320 23.61 23.70 -0.35
C LEU A 320 24.16 23.74 1.09
N GLU A 321 24.25 24.95 1.66
CA GLU A 321 24.72 25.17 3.03
C GLU A 321 23.78 24.55 4.07
N ALA A 322 24.30 24.21 5.25
CA ALA A 322 23.56 23.54 6.32
C ALA A 322 22.29 24.31 6.76
N ASP A 323 22.31 25.64 6.71
CA ASP A 323 21.16 26.50 7.05
C ASP A 323 19.96 26.33 6.10
N THR A 324 20.20 25.81 4.88
CA THR A 324 19.13 25.52 3.91
C THR A 324 18.35 24.25 4.26
N ILE A 325 18.90 23.37 5.11
CA ILE A 325 18.28 22.10 5.48
C ILE A 325 16.95 22.35 6.20
N GLU A 326 16.90 23.32 7.11
CA GLU A 326 15.68 23.64 7.87
C GLU A 326 14.56 24.17 6.96
N VAL A 327 14.91 25.02 5.98
CA VAL A 327 13.95 25.55 4.99
C VAL A 327 13.38 24.43 4.13
N VAL A 328 14.23 23.55 3.62
CA VAL A 328 13.81 22.40 2.79
C VAL A 328 12.96 21.43 3.60
N TRP A 329 13.30 21.21 4.88
CA TRP A 329 12.50 20.38 5.78
C TRP A 329 11.11 20.96 6.02
N GLY A 330 11.01 22.29 6.18
CA GLY A 330 9.76 23.01 6.26
C GLY A 330 8.88 22.81 5.02
N ILE A 331 9.46 23.01 3.83
CA ILE A 331 8.76 22.81 2.54
C ILE A 331 8.27 21.35 2.39
N VAL A 332 9.07 20.39 2.83
CA VAL A 332 8.67 18.97 2.80
C VAL A 332 7.50 18.70 3.75
N ASN A 333 7.46 19.32 4.93
CA ASN A 333 6.30 19.21 5.82
C ASN A 333 5.04 19.82 5.17
N ASP A 334 5.18 20.95 4.49
CA ASP A 334 4.08 21.58 3.75
C ASP A 334 3.61 20.74 2.56
N SER A 335 4.50 19.94 1.96
CA SER A 335 4.14 19.04 0.86
C SER A 335 3.02 18.06 1.22
N TYR A 336 2.95 17.62 2.48
CA TYR A 336 1.89 16.73 2.96
C TYR A 336 0.52 17.41 3.07
N LYS A 337 0.44 18.73 2.99
CA LYS A 337 -0.84 19.46 2.93
C LYS A 337 -1.43 19.40 1.52
N THR A 338 -0.60 19.17 0.50
CA THR A 338 -0.98 18.97 -0.91
C THR A 338 -1.17 17.50 -1.24
N ASP A 339 -1.59 17.17 -2.46
CA ASP A 339 -1.82 15.78 -2.90
C ASP A 339 -0.59 15.14 -3.56
N VAL A 340 0.56 15.85 -3.58
CA VAL A 340 1.81 15.35 -4.20
C VAL A 340 2.31 14.04 -3.58
N CYS A 341 2.02 13.80 -2.30
CA CYS A 341 2.39 12.56 -1.60
C CYS A 341 1.62 11.32 -2.06
N LEU A 342 0.50 11.51 -2.76
CA LEU A 342 -0.28 10.43 -3.37
C LEU A 342 0.08 10.22 -4.84
N MET A 343 0.49 11.28 -5.52
CA MET A 343 0.75 11.28 -6.97
C MET A 343 2.16 10.85 -7.33
N TYR A 344 3.16 11.23 -6.52
CA TYR A 344 4.57 11.06 -6.87
C TYR A 344 5.34 10.23 -5.86
N ALA A 345 6.40 9.58 -6.35
CA ALA A 345 7.32 8.86 -5.50
C ALA A 345 8.03 9.81 -4.51
N PRO A 346 8.35 9.36 -3.28
CA PRO A 346 8.92 10.22 -2.24
C PRO A 346 10.22 10.92 -2.63
N TYR A 347 11.06 10.31 -3.46
CA TYR A 347 12.30 10.93 -3.93
C TYR A 347 12.04 12.10 -4.88
N VAL A 348 11.03 12.00 -5.75
CA VAL A 348 10.60 13.08 -6.66
C VAL A 348 10.02 14.25 -5.86
N VAL A 349 9.21 13.95 -4.84
CA VAL A 349 8.69 14.99 -3.92
C VAL A 349 9.84 15.71 -3.21
N GLY A 350 10.84 14.95 -2.73
CA GLY A 350 12.05 15.52 -2.13
C GLY A 350 12.82 16.44 -3.08
N LEU A 351 13.05 16.02 -4.32
CA LEU A 351 13.73 16.83 -5.34
C LEU A 351 12.92 18.08 -5.72
N GLY A 352 11.59 17.97 -5.84
CA GLY A 352 10.71 19.11 -6.07
C GLY A 352 10.73 20.14 -4.94
N CYS A 353 10.88 19.69 -3.69
CA CYS A 353 11.05 20.58 -2.54
C CYS A 353 12.42 21.28 -2.56
N VAL A 354 13.49 20.56 -2.92
CA VAL A 354 14.84 21.14 -3.09
C VAL A 354 14.85 22.17 -4.23
N TYR A 355 14.17 21.86 -5.35
CA TYR A 355 14.03 22.78 -6.47
C TYR A 355 13.32 24.07 -6.05
N LEU A 356 12.19 23.96 -5.34
CA LEU A 356 11.47 25.13 -4.82
C LEU A 356 12.32 25.94 -3.82
N ALA A 357 13.03 25.28 -2.93
CA ALA A 357 13.93 25.94 -1.98
C ALA A 357 15.07 26.70 -2.69
N SER A 358 15.65 26.11 -3.75
CA SER A 358 16.70 26.75 -4.54
C SER A 358 16.22 28.03 -5.21
N TYR A 359 14.97 28.03 -5.68
CA TYR A 359 14.32 29.21 -6.25
C TYR A 359 14.10 30.30 -5.20
N LEU A 360 13.59 29.94 -4.02
CA LEU A 360 13.39 30.88 -2.91
C LEU A 360 14.70 31.51 -2.40
N LEU A 361 15.77 30.70 -2.36
CA LEU A 361 17.10 31.13 -1.92
C LEU A 361 17.95 31.74 -3.03
N LYS A 362 17.41 31.84 -4.26
CA LYS A 362 18.10 32.37 -5.46
C LYS A 362 19.44 31.69 -5.74
N LYS A 363 19.57 30.39 -5.47
CA LYS A 363 20.75 29.59 -5.80
C LYS A 363 20.53 28.83 -7.10
N ASP A 364 21.51 28.88 -8.01
CA ASP A 364 21.41 28.17 -9.29
C ASP A 364 21.89 26.72 -9.16
N LEU A 365 20.95 25.77 -9.27
CA LEU A 365 21.21 24.33 -9.21
C LEU A 365 20.97 23.62 -10.54
N LYS A 366 20.80 24.36 -11.65
CA LYS A 366 20.44 23.76 -12.96
C LYS A 366 21.42 22.68 -13.41
N GLN A 367 22.71 22.89 -13.19
CA GLN A 367 23.74 21.93 -13.56
C GLN A 367 23.61 20.63 -12.75
N TRP A 368 23.43 20.73 -11.43
CA TRP A 368 23.23 19.56 -10.58
C TRP A 368 21.96 18.78 -10.95
N PHE A 369 20.85 19.47 -11.23
CA PHE A 369 19.64 18.81 -11.71
C PHE A 369 19.86 18.13 -13.07
N SER A 370 20.63 18.70 -13.98
CA SER A 370 20.92 18.07 -15.28
C SER A 370 21.74 16.78 -15.19
N GLU A 371 22.48 16.59 -14.09
CA GLU A 371 23.23 15.36 -13.82
C GLU A 371 22.33 14.25 -13.24
N LEU A 372 21.13 14.58 -12.77
CA LEU A 372 20.18 13.61 -12.22
C LEU A 372 19.38 12.93 -13.34
N ASN A 373 19.31 11.60 -13.30
CA ASN A 373 18.49 10.80 -14.21
C ASN A 373 17.02 10.75 -13.75
N VAL A 374 16.37 11.91 -13.67
CA VAL A 374 14.97 12.06 -13.26
C VAL A 374 14.25 12.97 -14.24
N ASP A 375 12.99 12.68 -14.55
CA ASP A 375 12.18 13.55 -15.42
C ASP A 375 11.96 14.91 -14.76
N MET A 376 12.48 15.95 -15.41
CA MET A 376 12.33 17.33 -14.97
C MET A 376 10.88 17.79 -14.99
N LYS A 377 10.03 17.17 -15.81
CA LYS A 377 8.60 17.46 -15.86
C LYS A 377 7.93 17.15 -14.54
N ASP A 378 8.21 15.99 -13.95
CA ASP A 378 7.63 15.57 -12.67
C ASP A 378 8.10 16.48 -11.52
N ILE A 379 9.39 16.83 -11.50
CA ILE A 379 9.95 17.77 -10.52
C ILE A 379 9.26 19.14 -10.63
N TRP A 380 9.11 19.64 -11.86
CA TRP A 380 8.47 20.93 -12.11
C TRP A 380 6.99 20.93 -11.71
N GLU A 381 6.26 19.86 -12.01
CA GLU A 381 4.85 19.72 -11.61
C GLU A 381 4.69 19.67 -10.08
N VAL A 382 5.56 18.96 -9.35
CA VAL A 382 5.58 18.97 -7.89
C VAL A 382 5.83 20.39 -7.37
N SER A 383 6.83 21.09 -7.88
CA SER A 383 7.14 22.45 -7.44
C SER A 383 6.03 23.44 -7.77
N ARG A 384 5.33 23.27 -8.90
CA ARG A 384 4.15 24.07 -9.27
C ARG A 384 3.01 23.86 -8.28
N GLU A 385 2.66 22.61 -7.97
CA GLU A 385 1.62 22.28 -6.97
C GLU A 385 1.93 22.88 -5.59
N LEU A 386 3.19 22.85 -5.17
CA LEU A 386 3.62 23.48 -3.93
C LEU A 386 3.51 25.00 -3.98
N SER A 387 3.88 25.64 -5.10
CA SER A 387 3.72 27.08 -5.29
C SER A 387 2.25 27.49 -5.26
N ASP A 388 1.40 26.77 -5.99
CA ASP A 388 -0.06 26.98 -6.01
C ASP A 388 -0.66 26.82 -4.61
N TYR A 389 -0.14 25.88 -3.82
CA TYR A 389 -0.52 25.71 -2.43
C TYR A 389 -0.15 26.93 -1.56
N TYR A 390 1.06 27.47 -1.69
CA TYR A 390 1.47 28.66 -0.92
C TYR A 390 0.64 29.90 -1.26
N ASP A 391 0.24 30.06 -2.53
CA ASP A 391 -0.66 31.15 -2.92
C ASP A 391 -2.10 30.92 -2.43
N PHE A 392 -2.56 29.67 -2.43
CA PHE A 392 -3.83 29.28 -1.81
C PHE A 392 -3.82 29.50 -0.28
N GLU A 393 -2.73 29.18 0.42
CA GLU A 393 -2.62 29.35 1.87
C GLU A 393 -2.68 30.84 2.26
N LYS A 394 -2.06 31.74 1.48
CA LYS A 394 -2.20 33.20 1.66
C LYS A 394 -3.66 33.65 1.50
N SER A 395 -4.37 33.10 0.52
CA SER A 395 -5.81 33.34 0.33
C SER A 395 -6.64 32.79 1.50
N PHE A 396 -6.24 31.67 2.09
CA PHE A 396 -6.94 31.00 3.17
C PHE A 396 -6.76 31.69 4.54
N LEU A 397 -5.55 32.20 4.82
CA LEU A 397 -5.21 32.95 6.04
C LEU A 397 -5.77 34.38 6.06
N SER A 398 -6.27 34.88 4.93
CA SER A 398 -6.96 36.16 4.75
C SER A 398 -8.48 35.93 4.58
N PRO A 399 -9.23 35.56 5.64
CA PRO A 399 -10.66 35.33 5.52
C PRO A 399 -11.38 36.65 5.20
N ALA A 400 -11.95 36.77 4.00
CA ALA A 400 -12.78 37.90 3.62
C ALA A 400 -14.15 37.90 4.34
N SER A 401 -14.60 36.74 4.88
CA SER A 401 -15.88 36.61 5.58
C SER A 401 -15.95 35.40 6.54
N SER A 402 -16.84 35.46 7.55
CA SER A 402 -17.11 34.37 8.51
C SER A 402 -17.73 33.11 7.87
N HIS A 403 -18.31 33.23 6.69
CA HIS A 403 -18.92 32.15 5.90
C HIS A 403 -17.91 31.25 5.17
N ASP A 404 -16.63 31.63 5.13
CA ASP A 404 -15.55 30.83 4.52
C ASP A 404 -14.75 30.01 5.53
N SER A 405 -15.12 30.07 6.81
CA SER A 405 -14.43 29.34 7.88
C SER A 405 -14.55 27.83 7.69
N PRO A 406 -13.49 27.04 7.94
CA PRO A 406 -13.52 25.58 7.79
C PRO A 406 -14.58 24.91 8.64
N GLU A 407 -14.89 25.48 9.80
CA GLU A 407 -15.96 25.02 10.68
C GLU A 407 -17.35 25.26 10.07
N PHE A 408 -17.56 26.36 9.34
CA PHE A 408 -18.80 26.62 8.61
C PHE A 408 -18.99 25.65 7.44
N ILE A 409 -17.92 25.37 6.70
CA ILE A 409 -17.93 24.36 5.61
C ILE A 409 -18.20 22.97 6.19
N TYR A 410 -17.57 22.63 7.31
CA TYR A 410 -17.80 21.39 8.03
C TYR A 410 -19.26 21.26 8.51
N ASN A 411 -19.85 22.35 8.99
CA ASN A 411 -21.25 22.37 9.43
C ASN A 411 -22.28 22.23 8.29
N LYS A 412 -21.88 22.36 7.01
CA LYS A 412 -22.75 22.05 5.85
C LYS A 412 -22.93 20.54 5.65
N LEU A 413 -22.04 19.71 6.19
CA LEU A 413 -22.14 18.26 6.04
C LEU A 413 -23.30 17.71 6.91
N PRO A 414 -24.11 16.77 6.39
CA PRO A 414 -25.30 16.24 7.08
C PRO A 414 -24.99 15.36 8.30
N ILE A 415 -23.71 15.17 8.63
CA ILE A 415 -23.18 14.30 9.71
C ILE A 415 -23.80 14.65 11.07
N ARG A 416 -24.20 15.91 11.28
CA ARG A 416 -24.81 16.36 12.55
C ARG A 416 -26.28 15.96 12.75
N ASN A 417 -26.97 15.47 11.71
CA ASN A 417 -28.39 15.08 11.80
C ASN A 417 -28.61 13.62 12.26
N LYS A 418 -27.54 12.88 12.58
CA LYS A 418 -27.62 11.55 13.21
C LYS A 418 -27.01 11.60 14.61
N LYS A 419 -27.70 12.27 15.53
CA LYS A 419 -27.53 12.01 16.98
C LYS A 419 -28.82 11.46 17.53
#